data_AF-A0A522XTU4-F1
#
_entry.id   AF-A0A522XTU4-F1
#
_cell.length_a   1.000
_cell.length_b   1.000
_cell.length_c   1.000
_cell.angle_alpha   90.00
_cell.angle_beta   90.00
_cell.angle_gamma   90.00
#
_symmetry.space_group_name_H-M   'P 1'
#
loop_
_entity.id
_entity.type
_entity.pdbx_description
1 polymer ?
#
loop_
_entity_poly.entity_id
_entity_poly.type
_entity_poly.pdbx_seq_one_letter_code
_entity_poly.pdbx_strand_id
1 'polypeptide(L)' 'PGQVHLLGFVDTGRVTINRNPWFAGSNDRRLSATGVGLTWVDPGNFAVRTYYARKLGSEDAISAPDRSGRFWIQAIKFF' A
#
# COMPACT_ATOMS: atom_id res chain seq x y z
N PRO A 1 -13.85 -16.37 -19.85
CA PRO A 1 -13.54 -15.80 -18.52
C PRO A 1 -12.19 -15.08 -18.56
N GLY A 2 -12.08 -13.93 -17.90
CA GLY A 2 -10.85 -13.13 -17.86
C GLY A 2 -9.68 -13.79 -17.13
N GLN A 3 -8.51 -13.17 -17.19
CA GLN A 3 -7.29 -13.61 -16.51
C GLN A 3 -7.27 -13.16 -15.05
N VAL A 4 -6.86 -14.06 -14.15
CA VAL A 4 -6.73 -13.79 -12.71
C VAL A 4 -5.27 -13.98 -12.30
N HIS A 5 -4.70 -12.96 -11.66
CA HIS A 5 -3.35 -13.01 -11.09
C HIS A 5 -3.39 -12.71 -9.59
N LEU A 6 -2.75 -13.58 -8.81
CA LEU A 6 -2.51 -13.42 -7.38
C LEU A 6 -1.04 -13.14 -7.14
N LEU A 7 -0.73 -12.19 -6.25
CA LEU A 7 0.64 -11.88 -5.84
C LEU A 7 0.73 -11.61 -4.34
N GLY A 8 1.90 -11.87 -3.78
CA GLY A 8 2.30 -11.40 -2.45
C GLY A 8 3.41 -10.37 -2.57
N PHE A 9 3.48 -9.44 -1.62
CA PHE A 9 4.51 -8.40 -1.62
C PHE A 9 4.98 -8.04 -0.20
N VAL A 10 6.20 -7.49 -0.15
CA VAL A 10 6.76 -6.77 0.99
C VAL A 10 7.28 -5.45 0.45
N ASP A 11 6.88 -4.34 1.05
CA ASP A 11 7.31 -3.01 0.67
C ASP A 11 8.00 -2.29 1.84
N THR A 12 8.81 -1.29 1.50
CA THR A 12 9.44 -0.39 2.45
C THR A 12 9.55 0.99 1.84
N GLY A 13 9.00 1.99 2.52
CA GLY A 13 9.14 3.40 2.18
C GLY A 13 9.99 4.13 3.22
N ARG A 14 10.85 5.04 2.75
CA ARG A 14 11.64 5.92 3.59
C ARG A 14 11.39 7.37 3.20
N VAL A 15 11.20 8.24 4.18
CA VAL A 15 10.93 9.66 3.96
C VAL A 15 11.79 10.50 4.89
N THR A 16 12.51 11.46 4.31
CA THR A 16 13.10 12.58 5.04
C THR A 16 12.05 13.67 5.22
N ILE A 17 11.77 14.04 6.46
CA ILE A 17 10.65 14.92 6.83
C ILE A 17 10.95 16.36 6.41
N ASN A 18 12.11 16.90 6.79
CA ASN A 18 12.54 18.26 6.45
C ASN A 18 13.84 18.24 5.67
N ARG A 19 13.97 19.06 4.61
CA ARG A 19 15.25 19.21 3.90
C ARG A 19 16.37 19.69 4.83
N ASN A 20 16.05 20.67 5.68
CA ASN A 20 16.91 21.21 6.72
C ASN A 20 16.20 21.02 8.07
N PRO A 21 16.69 20.16 8.97
CA PRO A 21 16.07 19.95 10.29
C PRO A 21 16.05 21.25 11.11
N TRP A 22 14.91 21.56 11.70
CA TRP A 22 14.70 22.78 12.50
C TRP A 22 14.27 22.49 13.95
N PHE A 23 14.22 21.22 14.34
CA PHE A 23 14.03 20.77 15.72
C PHE A 23 14.93 19.56 16.00
N ALA A 24 15.24 19.32 17.27
CA ALA A 24 15.99 18.14 17.70
C ALA A 24 15.10 16.89 17.66
N GLY A 25 15.51 15.86 16.92
CA GLY A 25 14.78 14.60 16.78
C GLY A 25 15.09 13.87 15.48
N SER A 26 14.46 12.70 15.27
CA SER A 26 14.57 11.99 13.99
C SER A 26 13.91 12.81 12.88
N ASN A 27 14.66 13.09 11.82
CA ASN A 27 14.16 13.75 10.61
C ASN A 27 13.90 12.75 9.47
N ASP A 28 13.96 11.47 9.78
CA ASP A 28 13.76 10.38 8.84
C ASP A 28 12.77 9.37 9.41
N ARG A 29 12.00 8.74 8.52
CA ARG A 29 11.00 7.75 8.87
C ARG A 29 11.02 6.60 7.89
N ARG A 30 10.91 5.36 8.40
CA ARG A 30 10.91 4.15 7.59
C ARG A 30 9.70 3.28 7.93
N LEU A 31 8.79 3.15 6.98
CA LEU A 31 7.61 2.28 7.11
C LEU A 31 7.75 1.07 6.21
N SER A 32 7.43 -0.11 6.74
CA SER A 32 7.41 -1.36 5.99
C SER A 32 6.03 -2.01 6.08
N ALA A 33 5.61 -2.72 5.05
CA ALA A 33 4.39 -3.52 5.08
C ALA A 33 4.56 -4.82 4.29
N THR A 34 3.66 -5.76 4.55
CA THR A 34 3.46 -6.96 3.73
C THR A 34 2.02 -7.05 3.30
N GLY A 35 1.76 -7.61 2.12
CA GLY A 35 0.41 -7.72 1.62
C GLY A 35 0.23 -8.74 0.52
N VAL A 36 -1.01 -8.86 0.09
CA VAL A 36 -1.45 -9.68 -1.02
C VAL A 36 -2.28 -8.84 -1.97
N GLY A 37 -2.19 -9.15 -3.25
CA GLY A 37 -2.94 -8.48 -4.32
C GLY A 37 -3.59 -9.49 -5.24
N LEU A 38 -4.80 -9.17 -5.68
CA LEU A 38 -5.53 -9.92 -6.70
C LEU A 38 -5.89 -8.97 -7.84
N THR A 39 -5.63 -9.39 -9.07
CA THR A 39 -6.04 -8.70 -10.28
C THR A 39 -6.88 -9.65 -11.12
N TRP A 40 -8.07 -9.21 -11.53
CA TRP A 40 -8.94 -9.92 -12.46
C TRP A 40 -9.27 -9.00 -13.63
N VAL A 41 -8.89 -9.42 -14.84
CA VAL A 41 -9.09 -8.62 -16.05
C VAL A 41 -9.76 -9.46 -17.11
N ASP A 42 -10.87 -8.95 -17.62
CA ASP A 42 -11.53 -9.44 -18.83
C ASP A 42 -11.36 -8.38 -19.93
N PRO A 43 -10.42 -8.56 -20.88
CA PRO A 43 -10.11 -7.56 -21.89
C PRO A 43 -11.34 -7.09 -22.68
N GLY A 44 -11.51 -5.77 -22.82
CA GLY A 44 -12.68 -5.19 -23.48
C GLY A 44 -13.97 -5.21 -22.65
N ASN A 45 -13.93 -5.73 -21.41
CA ASN A 45 -15.08 -5.81 -20.53
C ASN A 45 -14.84 -5.13 -19.18
N PHE A 46 -13.94 -5.63 -18.35
CA PHE A 46 -13.65 -5.01 -17.05
C PHE A 46 -12.24 -5.31 -16.53
N ALA A 47 -11.82 -4.54 -15.53
CA ALA A 47 -10.66 -4.83 -14.70
C ALA A 47 -10.97 -4.56 -13.22
N VAL A 48 -10.65 -5.50 -12.34
CA VAL A 48 -10.73 -5.37 -10.88
C VAL A 48 -9.36 -5.62 -10.28
N ARG A 49 -8.94 -4.74 -9.38
CA ARG A 49 -7.71 -4.88 -8.59
C ARG A 49 -8.04 -4.72 -7.12
N THR A 50 -7.59 -5.65 -6.30
CA THR A 50 -7.71 -5.58 -4.84
C THR A 50 -6.36 -5.79 -4.18
N TYR A 51 -6.14 -5.11 -3.07
CA TYR A 51 -4.94 -5.25 -2.26
C TYR A 51 -5.30 -5.23 -0.80
N TYR A 52 -4.67 -6.12 -0.02
CA TYR A 52 -4.69 -6.07 1.42
C TYR A 52 -3.25 -6.00 1.93
N ALA A 53 -2.95 -5.05 2.81
CA ALA A 53 -1.63 -4.92 3.41
C ALA A 53 -1.71 -4.75 4.92
N ARG A 54 -0.72 -5.28 5.61
CA ARG A 54 -0.48 -5.16 7.04
C ARG A 54 0.88 -4.52 7.28
N LYS A 55 0.94 -3.56 8.19
CA LYS A 55 2.19 -2.91 8.60
C LYS A 55 3.14 -3.91 9.28
N LEU A 56 4.43 -3.79 8.97
CA LEU A 56 5.52 -4.53 9.60
C LEU A 56 6.29 -3.60 10.55
N GLY A 57 6.42 -3.99 11.82
CA GLY A 57 7.09 -3.19 12.86
C GLY A 57 6.15 -2.29 13.66
N SER A 58 6.71 -1.61 14.65
CA SER A 58 5.99 -0.86 15.70
C SER A 58 6.10 0.66 15.58
N GLU A 59 6.61 1.22 14.48
CA GLU A 59 6.70 2.69 14.31
C GLU A 59 5.29 3.30 14.21
N ASP A 60 4.82 4.04 15.21
CA ASP A 60 3.47 4.62 15.24
C ASP A 60 3.09 5.34 13.94
N ALA A 61 1.85 5.11 13.47
CA ALA A 61 1.30 5.85 12.35
C ALA A 61 0.96 7.29 12.78
N ILE A 62 1.90 8.23 12.63
CA ILE A 62 1.68 9.64 13.05
C ILE A 62 0.74 10.41 12.09
N SER A 63 0.54 9.92 10.86
CA SER A 63 -0.16 10.64 9.77
C SER A 63 -1.55 10.10 9.44
N ALA A 64 -1.99 9.03 10.10
CA ALA A 64 -3.29 8.40 9.95
C ALA A 64 -3.55 7.50 11.17
N PRO A 65 -4.81 7.15 11.51
CA PRO A 65 -5.07 6.20 12.59
C PRO A 65 -4.23 4.94 12.41
N ASP A 66 -3.59 4.46 13.48
CA ASP A 66 -2.76 3.26 13.44
C ASP A 66 -3.62 2.01 13.26
N ARG A 67 -4.07 1.80 12.02
CA ARG A 67 -4.74 0.57 11.62
C ARG A 67 -3.68 -0.40 11.16
N SER A 68 -3.61 -1.52 11.86
CA SER A 68 -2.66 -2.60 11.59
C SER A 68 -2.76 -3.15 10.16
N GLY A 69 -3.90 -3.00 9.48
CA GLY A 69 -4.07 -3.33 8.06
C GLY A 69 -5.00 -2.39 7.30
N ARG A 70 -4.88 -2.42 5.97
CA ARG A 70 -5.64 -1.61 5.02
C ARG A 70 -6.03 -2.44 3.81
N PHE A 71 -7.20 -2.14 3.26
CA PHE A 71 -7.75 -2.79 2.07
C PHE A 71 -8.06 -1.73 1.00
N TRP A 72 -7.68 -2.01 -0.24
CA TRP A 72 -7.95 -1.16 -1.40
C TRP A 72 -8.59 -1.97 -2.51
N ILE A 73 -9.52 -1.34 -3.22
CA ILE A 73 -10.17 -1.91 -4.40
C ILE A 73 -10.30 -0.85 -5.48
N GLN A 74 -10.08 -1.25 -6.72
CA GLN A 74 -10.38 -0.49 -7.93
C GLN A 74 -11.14 -1.39 -8.90
N ALA A 75 -12.21 -0.87 -9.48
CA ALA A 75 -12.98 -1.54 -10.53
C ALA A 75 -13.14 -0.58 -11.72
N ILE A 76 -12.93 -1.10 -12.93
CA ILE A 76 -13.03 -0.39 -14.19
C ILE A 76 -13.92 -1.21 -15.11
N LYS A 77 -14.88 -0.55 -15.78
CA LYS A 77 -15.69 -1.12 -16.86
C LYS A 77 -15.26 -0.48 -18.17
N PHE A 78 -15.03 -1.29 -19.19
CA PHE A 78 -14.75 -0.85 -20.55
C PHE A 78 -16.04 -0.89 -21.39
N PHE A 79 -16.21 0.06 -22.30
CA PHE A 79 -17.37 0.24 -23.18
C PHE A 79 -16.91 0.39 -24.63
#